data_AF-A0A0G1YSY3-F1
#
_entry.id   AF-A0A0G1YSY3-F1
#
_cell.length_a   1.000
_cell.length_b   1.000
_cell.length_c   1.000
_cell.angle_alpha   90.00
_cell.angle_beta   90.00
_cell.angle_gamma   90.00
#
_symmetry.space_group_name_H-M   'P 1'
#
loop_
_entity.id
_entity.type
_entity.pdbx_description
1 polymer ?
#
loop_
_entity_poly.entity_id
_entity_poly.type
_entity_poly.pdbx_seq_one_letter_code
_entity_poly.pdbx_strand_id
1 'polypeptide(L)'
;MKKDSDRREYYKLYHQSKMNDPGYAGKSYREKRREMAREYVNSRKNDPDYIKNQRKYLKVWRAKNKEQIRDYNKNKRDKTYQGTLIARYSALKAATRMKGSVTPITFDEYKNLIESSCYLCGDSVISVSKSGHGLDRIDSSVGYILSNCRPCCGICNRMKRDLSIDEFIARIKKILENYNKNTWHPK
;
A
#
# COMPACT_ATOMS: atom_id res chain seq x y z
N MET A 1 -0.21 -0.46 35.43
CA MET A 1 0.92 0.47 35.59
C MET A 1 2.02 -0.07 36.51
N LYS A 2 1.72 -0.88 37.53
CA LYS A 2 2.75 -1.50 38.41
C LYS A 2 3.66 -2.55 37.73
N LYS A 3 3.17 -3.36 36.79
CA LYS A 3 4.00 -4.41 36.13
C LYS A 3 5.13 -3.89 35.21
N ASP A 4 5.05 -2.64 34.74
CA ASP A 4 6.08 -2.04 33.86
C ASP A 4 7.21 -1.38 34.67
N SER A 5 6.94 -0.95 35.91
CA SER A 5 7.98 -0.50 36.84
C SER A 5 8.85 -1.68 37.26
N ASP A 6 8.24 -2.82 37.58
CA ASP A 6 8.96 -4.03 38.01
C ASP A 6 9.89 -4.55 36.91
N ARG A 7 9.45 -4.47 35.65
CA ARG A 7 10.28 -4.86 34.49
C ARG A 7 11.46 -3.91 34.30
N ARG A 8 11.27 -2.59 34.44
CA ARG A 8 12.36 -1.61 34.31
C ARG A 8 13.36 -1.73 35.45
N GLU A 9 12.87 -1.89 36.69
CA GLU A 9 13.68 -2.11 37.89
C GLU A 9 14.52 -3.40 37.76
N TYR A 10 13.90 -4.50 37.32
CA TYR A 10 14.57 -5.76 37.06
C TYR A 10 15.70 -5.63 36.04
N TYR A 11 15.43 -5.01 34.89
CA TYR A 11 16.48 -4.82 33.88
C TYR A 11 17.58 -3.86 34.37
N LYS A 12 17.25 -2.84 35.18
CA LYS A 12 18.22 -1.91 35.77
C LYS A 12 19.19 -2.63 36.72
N LEU A 13 18.67 -3.43 37.66
CA LEU A 13 19.47 -4.20 38.62
C LEU A 13 20.30 -5.29 37.92
N TYR A 14 19.69 -5.99 36.95
CA TYR A 14 20.39 -6.97 36.12
C TYR A 14 21.55 -6.33 35.33
N HIS A 15 21.33 -5.15 34.74
CA HIS A 15 22.36 -4.43 34.00
C HIS A 15 23.50 -3.96 34.92
N GLN A 16 23.19 -3.44 36.12
CA GLN A 16 24.19 -3.07 37.12
C GLN A 16 25.05 -4.26 37.54
N SER A 17 24.44 -5.45 37.74
CA SER A 17 25.16 -6.67 38.13
C SER A 17 26.12 -7.23 37.06
N LYS A 18 26.01 -6.75 35.81
CA LYS A 18 26.75 -7.27 34.66
C LYS A 18 27.68 -6.24 34.00
N MET A 19 27.77 -5.01 34.54
CA MET A 19 28.61 -3.94 33.96
C MET A 19 30.11 -4.27 33.94
N ASN A 20 30.57 -5.17 34.82
CA ASN A 20 31.98 -5.56 34.94
C ASN A 20 32.32 -6.86 34.19
N ASP A 21 31.36 -7.47 33.48
CA ASP A 21 31.58 -8.67 32.67
C ASP A 21 32.14 -8.26 31.28
N PRO A 22 33.39 -8.63 30.90
CA PRO A 22 33.99 -8.27 29.63
C PRO A 22 33.18 -8.73 28.40
N GLY A 23 32.32 -9.75 28.54
CA GLY A 23 31.44 -10.26 27.49
C GLY A 23 30.14 -9.47 27.31
N TYR A 24 29.82 -8.55 28.23
CA TYR A 24 28.55 -7.83 28.29
C TYR A 24 28.35 -6.82 27.15
N ALA A 25 29.42 -6.33 26.54
CA ALA A 25 29.36 -5.46 25.37
C ALA A 25 29.40 -6.21 24.02
N GLY A 26 29.55 -7.54 24.03
CA GLY A 26 29.85 -8.36 22.85
C GLY A 26 28.65 -8.72 21.95
N LYS A 27 28.96 -9.13 20.70
CA LYS A 27 27.98 -9.62 19.70
C LYS A 27 27.16 -10.81 20.22
N SER A 28 27.79 -11.71 20.97
CA SER A 28 27.16 -12.88 21.61
C SER A 28 26.12 -12.50 22.66
N TYR A 29 26.36 -11.44 23.43
CA TYR A 29 25.39 -10.92 24.40
C TYR A 29 24.16 -10.30 23.70
N ARG A 30 24.37 -9.57 22.60
CA ARG A 30 23.27 -9.02 21.78
C ARG A 30 22.41 -10.12 21.18
N GLU A 31 23.01 -11.24 20.77
CA GLU A 31 22.30 -12.41 20.26
C GLU A 31 21.49 -13.12 21.35
N LYS A 32 22.10 -13.42 22.51
CA LYS A 32 21.39 -13.98 23.68
C LYS A 32 20.22 -13.10 24.13
N ARG A 33 20.37 -11.77 24.10
CA ARG A 33 19.27 -10.84 24.40
C ARG A 33 18.14 -10.89 23.38
N ARG A 34 18.46 -11.04 22.09
CA ARG A 34 17.44 -11.20 21.05
C ARG A 34 16.67 -12.49 21.25
N GLU A 35 17.35 -13.56 21.63
CA GLU A 35 16.76 -14.86 21.94
C GLU A 35 15.81 -14.78 23.15
N MET A 36 16.28 -14.28 24.30
CA MET A 36 15.44 -14.09 25.48
C MET A 36 14.21 -13.20 25.19
N ALA A 37 14.38 -12.15 24.38
CA ALA A 37 13.25 -11.31 23.97
C ALA A 37 12.24 -12.07 23.10
N ARG A 38 12.69 -12.95 22.21
CA ARG A 38 11.81 -13.82 21.39
C ARG A 38 11.06 -14.81 22.27
N GLU A 39 11.73 -15.46 23.22
CA GLU A 39 11.12 -16.40 24.16
C GLU A 39 10.06 -15.73 25.03
N TYR A 40 10.36 -14.54 25.56
CA TYR A 40 9.41 -13.75 26.33
C TYR A 40 8.15 -13.41 25.51
N VAL A 41 8.32 -12.99 24.25
CA VAL A 41 7.18 -12.71 23.36
C VAL A 41 6.41 -14.01 23.06
N ASN A 42 7.10 -15.11 22.76
CA ASN A 42 6.48 -16.39 22.42
C ASN A 42 5.69 -17.00 23.57
N SER A 43 6.18 -16.89 24.81
CA SER A 43 5.48 -17.39 26.00
C SER A 43 4.19 -16.62 26.30
N ARG A 44 4.08 -15.36 25.83
CA ARG A 44 2.93 -14.47 26.06
C ARG A 44 2.08 -14.23 24.81
N LYS A 45 2.44 -14.78 23.66
CA LYS A 45 1.80 -14.46 22.37
C LYS A 45 0.29 -14.79 22.33
N ASN A 46 -0.13 -15.75 23.15
CA ASN A 46 -1.52 -16.19 23.28
C ASN A 46 -2.22 -15.65 24.55
N ASP A 47 -1.52 -14.90 25.41
CA ASP A 47 -2.06 -14.30 26.63
C ASP A 47 -2.98 -13.12 26.25
N PRO A 48 -4.31 -13.19 26.51
CA PRO A 48 -5.26 -12.15 26.10
C PRO A 48 -4.94 -10.78 26.70
N ASP A 49 -4.43 -10.72 27.92
CA ASP A 49 -4.08 -9.48 28.60
C ASP A 49 -2.82 -8.86 27.99
N TYR A 50 -1.84 -9.70 27.65
CA TYR A 50 -0.64 -9.25 26.92
C TYR A 50 -1.03 -8.64 25.56
N ILE A 51 -1.87 -9.33 24.78
CA ILE A 51 -2.34 -8.86 23.47
C ILE A 51 -3.10 -7.53 23.61
N LYS A 52 -4.02 -7.43 24.58
CA LYS A 52 -4.81 -6.22 24.85
C LYS A 52 -3.92 -5.03 25.21
N ASN A 53 -2.95 -5.23 26.09
CA ASN A 53 -2.02 -4.19 26.51
C ASN A 53 -1.07 -3.78 25.36
N GLN A 54 -0.60 -4.74 24.56
CA GLN A 54 0.23 -4.46 23.39
C GLN A 54 -0.53 -3.62 22.35
N ARG A 55 -1.80 -3.95 22.07
CA ARG A 55 -2.65 -3.14 21.18
C ARG A 55 -2.82 -1.70 21.69
N LYS A 56 -3.06 -1.53 23.00
CA LYS A 56 -3.18 -0.21 23.64
C LYS A 56 -1.89 0.60 23.50
N TYR A 57 -0.75 -0.01 23.78
CA TYR A 57 0.56 0.62 23.61
C TYR A 57 0.82 1.02 22.15
N LEU A 58 0.61 0.11 21.20
CA LEU A 58 0.81 0.37 19.77
C LEU A 58 -0.09 1.51 19.26
N LYS A 59 -1.32 1.61 19.75
CA LYS A 59 -2.23 2.72 19.40
C LYS A 59 -1.65 4.08 19.82
N VAL A 60 -1.18 4.18 21.07
CA VAL A 60 -0.56 5.41 21.59
C VAL A 60 0.74 5.73 20.86
N TRP A 61 1.58 4.72 20.62
CA TRP A 61 2.83 4.89 19.89
C TRP A 61 2.59 5.36 18.44
N ARG A 62 1.64 4.75 17.71
CA ARG A 62 1.29 5.18 16.34
C ARG A 62 0.77 6.61 16.28
N ALA A 63 -0.01 7.02 17.27
CA ALA A 63 -0.52 8.40 17.35
C ALA A 63 0.63 9.40 17.55
N LYS A 64 1.58 9.10 18.45
CA LYS A 64 2.75 9.95 18.73
C LYS A 64 3.77 9.99 17.58
N ASN A 65 3.89 8.93 16.79
CA ASN A 65 4.88 8.80 15.72
C ASN A 65 4.26 8.89 14.32
N LYS A 66 3.10 9.55 14.18
CA LYS A 66 2.29 9.55 12.95
C LYS A 66 3.07 10.08 11.73
N GLU A 67 3.88 11.12 11.91
CA GLU A 67 4.69 11.74 10.85
C GLU A 67 5.84 10.83 10.41
N GLN A 68 6.64 10.32 11.35
CA GLN A 68 7.69 9.35 11.05
C GLN A 68 7.16 8.10 10.35
N ILE A 69 5.98 7.60 10.74
CA ILE A 69 5.31 6.48 10.07
C ILE A 69 4.90 6.86 8.65
N ARG A 70 4.38 8.07 8.43
CA ARG A 70 4.01 8.57 7.10
C ARG A 70 5.23 8.64 6.18
N ASP A 71 6.35 9.19 6.65
CA ASP A 71 7.57 9.32 5.87
C ASP A 71 8.20 7.97 5.56
N TYR A 72 8.28 7.08 6.55
CA TYR A 72 8.71 5.70 6.35
C TYR A 72 7.83 4.98 5.31
N ASN A 73 6.51 5.12 5.40
CA ASN A 73 5.58 4.49 4.45
C ASN A 73 5.64 5.11 3.05
N LYS A 74 5.90 6.42 2.94
CA LYS A 74 6.09 7.11 1.65
C LYS A 74 7.30 6.54 0.93
N ASN A 75 8.45 6.49 1.60
CA ASN A 75 9.70 5.95 1.05
C ASN A 75 9.65 4.43 0.80
N LYS A 76 8.85 3.70 1.58
CA LYS A 76 8.64 2.25 1.38
C LYS A 76 7.74 1.98 0.17
N ARG A 77 6.70 2.77 -0.10
CA ARG A 77 5.82 2.59 -1.27
C ARG A 77 6.54 2.79 -2.60
N ASP A 78 7.52 3.69 -2.64
CA ASP A 78 8.34 3.91 -3.85
C ASP A 78 9.41 2.80 -4.03
N LYS A 79 9.70 1.97 -3.00
CA LYS A 79 10.68 0.86 -3.03
C LYS A 79 10.09 -0.54 -2.92
N THR A 80 8.78 -0.69 -2.68
CA THR A 80 8.15 -2.01 -2.55
C THR A 80 7.78 -2.56 -3.93
N TYR A 81 7.89 -3.90 -4.06
CA TYR A 81 7.47 -4.68 -5.23
C TYR A 81 6.12 -4.22 -5.83
N GLN A 82 5.18 -3.78 -4.99
CA GLN A 82 3.84 -3.28 -5.36
C GLN A 82 3.83 -2.14 -6.40
N GLY A 83 4.89 -1.31 -6.48
CA GLY A 83 5.01 -0.25 -7.49
C GLY A 83 5.59 -0.73 -8.83
N THR A 84 6.16 -1.94 -8.87
CA THR A 84 6.81 -2.49 -10.08
C THR A 84 5.78 -2.93 -11.12
N LEU A 85 6.16 -2.89 -12.39
CA LEU A 85 5.31 -3.37 -13.48
C LEU A 85 4.89 -4.83 -13.28
N ILE A 86 5.75 -5.67 -12.70
CA ILE A 86 5.48 -7.08 -12.41
C ILE A 86 4.35 -7.22 -11.38
N ALA A 87 4.36 -6.43 -10.30
CA ALA A 87 3.29 -6.49 -9.31
C ALA A 87 1.96 -5.96 -9.87
N ARG A 88 2.02 -4.92 -10.72
CA ARG A 88 0.83 -4.36 -11.37
C ARG A 88 0.22 -5.34 -12.37
N TYR A 89 1.05 -6.05 -13.14
CA TYR A 89 0.60 -7.16 -13.99
C TYR A 89 0.04 -8.33 -13.17
N SER A 90 0.62 -8.62 -12.00
CA SER A 90 0.06 -9.62 -11.08
C SER A 90 -1.30 -9.19 -10.54
N ALA A 91 -1.49 -7.90 -10.24
CA ALA A 91 -2.78 -7.35 -9.84
C ALA A 91 -3.83 -7.44 -10.96
N LEU A 92 -3.43 -7.25 -12.22
CA LEU A 92 -4.28 -7.49 -13.39
C LEU A 92 -4.81 -8.94 -13.39
N LYS A 93 -3.91 -9.92 -13.32
CA LYS A 93 -4.27 -11.35 -13.28
C LYS A 93 -5.14 -11.72 -12.08
N ALA A 94 -4.97 -11.05 -10.95
CA ALA A 94 -5.83 -11.26 -9.78
C ALA A 94 -7.24 -10.71 -10.00
N ALA A 95 -7.35 -9.50 -10.58
CA ALA A 95 -8.63 -8.84 -10.84
C ALA A 95 -9.52 -9.64 -11.80
N THR A 96 -8.93 -10.40 -12.71
CA THR A 96 -9.64 -11.22 -13.69
C THR A 96 -10.07 -12.57 -13.14
N ARG A 97 -9.22 -13.23 -12.33
CA ARG A 97 -9.58 -14.45 -11.59
C ARG A 97 -10.81 -14.25 -10.71
N MET A 98 -10.88 -13.11 -10.00
CA MET A 98 -12.03 -12.79 -9.15
C MET A 98 -13.34 -12.60 -9.92
N LYS A 99 -13.28 -12.23 -11.20
CA LYS A 99 -14.43 -11.94 -12.05
C LYS A 99 -14.73 -13.03 -13.09
N GLY A 100 -13.96 -14.12 -13.10
CA GLY A 100 -14.05 -15.17 -14.12
C GLY A 100 -13.68 -14.72 -15.54
N SER A 101 -12.99 -13.58 -15.70
CA SER A 101 -12.67 -13.02 -17.03
C SER A 101 -11.33 -13.57 -17.57
N VAL A 102 -11.24 -13.76 -18.89
CA VAL A 102 -10.01 -14.22 -19.56
C VAL A 102 -8.94 -13.11 -19.56
N THR A 103 -7.67 -13.49 -19.36
CA THR A 103 -6.51 -12.57 -19.41
C THR A 103 -5.45 -13.09 -20.39
N PRO A 104 -5.68 -13.04 -21.71
CA PRO A 104 -4.69 -13.51 -22.67
C PRO A 104 -3.54 -12.51 -22.90
N ILE A 105 -3.62 -11.26 -22.40
CA ILE A 105 -2.52 -10.30 -22.53
C ILE A 105 -1.24 -10.79 -21.83
N THR A 106 -0.14 -10.82 -22.57
CA THR A 106 1.19 -11.17 -22.08
C THR A 106 1.81 -10.05 -21.24
N PHE A 107 2.89 -10.33 -20.52
CA PHE A 107 3.58 -9.31 -19.73
C PHE A 107 4.21 -8.22 -20.62
N ASP A 108 4.77 -8.59 -21.77
CA ASP A 108 5.43 -7.64 -22.67
C ASP A 108 4.42 -6.72 -23.36
N GLU A 109 3.30 -7.26 -23.83
CA GLU A 109 2.18 -6.44 -24.35
C GLU A 109 1.64 -5.48 -23.29
N TYR A 110 1.47 -5.98 -22.06
CA TYR A 110 1.04 -5.17 -20.93
C TYR A 110 2.04 -4.03 -20.64
N LYS A 111 3.33 -4.35 -20.63
CA LYS A 111 4.41 -3.37 -20.38
C LYS A 111 4.39 -2.28 -21.45
N ASN A 112 4.32 -2.66 -22.72
CA ASN A 112 4.28 -1.72 -23.84
C ASN A 112 3.07 -0.79 -23.76
N LEU A 113 1.89 -1.31 -23.38
CA LEU A 113 0.71 -0.48 -23.17
C LEU A 113 0.92 0.51 -22.02
N ILE A 114 1.30 0.04 -20.83
CA ILE A 114 1.32 0.90 -19.64
C ILE A 114 2.44 1.95 -19.64
N GLU A 115 3.50 1.74 -20.43
CA GLU A 115 4.53 2.74 -20.69
C GLU A 115 4.02 3.90 -21.58
N SER A 116 2.88 3.72 -22.26
CA SER A 116 2.23 4.78 -23.02
C SER A 116 1.39 5.72 -22.13
N SER A 117 1.05 6.89 -22.67
CA SER A 117 0.15 7.86 -22.03
C SER A 117 -1.28 7.33 -21.91
N CYS A 118 -1.98 7.83 -20.88
CA CYS A 118 -3.41 7.60 -20.68
C CYS A 118 -4.20 8.06 -21.91
N TYR A 119 -5.01 7.17 -22.49
CA TYR A 119 -5.77 7.49 -23.70
C TYR A 119 -6.88 8.54 -23.47
N LEU A 120 -7.27 8.79 -22.21
CA LEU A 120 -8.33 9.75 -21.85
C LEU A 120 -7.78 11.14 -21.51
N CYS A 121 -6.69 11.24 -20.75
CA CYS A 121 -6.16 12.52 -20.27
C CYS A 121 -4.77 12.87 -20.80
N GLY A 122 -4.06 11.95 -21.46
CA GLY A 122 -2.71 12.17 -21.96
C GLY A 122 -1.58 12.03 -20.93
N ASP A 123 -1.90 11.98 -19.63
CA ASP A 123 -0.88 11.83 -18.59
C ASP A 123 -0.22 10.45 -18.61
N SER A 124 1.02 10.36 -18.12
CA SER A 124 1.68 9.07 -17.93
C SER A 124 0.92 8.19 -16.93
N VAL A 125 0.57 6.97 -17.36
CA VAL A 125 -0.17 6.01 -16.51
C VAL A 125 0.67 5.63 -15.29
N ILE A 126 1.98 5.44 -15.49
CA ILE A 126 2.91 5.00 -14.44
C ILE A 126 3.10 6.09 -13.38
N SER A 127 3.24 7.35 -13.78
CA SER A 127 3.50 8.44 -12.83
C SER A 127 2.24 8.84 -12.04
N VAL A 128 1.09 8.93 -12.72
CA VAL A 128 -0.18 9.35 -12.10
C VAL A 128 -0.76 8.23 -11.24
N SER A 129 -0.64 6.98 -11.68
CA SER A 129 -1.17 5.84 -10.95
C SER A 129 -0.02 5.12 -10.26
N LYS A 130 0.11 5.30 -8.95
CA LYS A 130 1.08 4.53 -8.14
C LYS A 130 0.57 3.14 -7.73
N SER A 131 -0.67 2.82 -8.04
CA SER A 131 -1.33 1.54 -7.73
C SER A 131 -2.30 1.12 -8.84
N GLY A 132 -2.79 -0.11 -8.78
CA GLY A 132 -3.63 -0.70 -9.82
C GLY A 132 -2.84 -1.11 -11.07
N HIS A 133 -3.53 -1.72 -12.04
CA HIS A 133 -2.91 -2.29 -13.25
C HIS A 133 -2.87 -1.35 -14.46
N GLY A 134 -3.42 -0.13 -14.38
CA GLY A 134 -3.23 0.89 -15.44
C GLY A 134 -3.82 0.58 -16.82
N LEU A 135 -4.72 -0.41 -16.92
CA LEU A 135 -5.46 -0.71 -18.14
C LEU A 135 -6.95 -0.44 -17.93
N ASP A 136 -7.60 0.12 -18.94
CA ASP A 136 -9.05 0.20 -19.08
C ASP A 136 -9.50 -0.74 -20.20
N ARG A 137 -10.74 -1.23 -20.08
CA ARG A 137 -11.36 -2.09 -21.09
C ARG A 137 -12.29 -1.25 -21.95
N ILE A 138 -12.16 -1.39 -23.27
CA ILE A 138 -13.05 -0.71 -24.22
C ILE A 138 -14.47 -1.22 -24.01
N ASP A 139 -14.63 -2.54 -24.02
CA ASP A 139 -15.86 -3.25 -23.66
C ASP A 139 -15.66 -3.98 -22.33
N SER A 140 -16.51 -3.63 -21.35
CA SER A 140 -16.49 -4.23 -20.01
C SER A 140 -17.04 -5.65 -19.96
N SER A 141 -17.74 -6.12 -20.99
CA SER A 141 -18.18 -7.51 -21.14
C SER A 141 -17.04 -8.43 -21.60
N VAL A 142 -16.02 -7.87 -22.27
CA VAL A 142 -14.86 -8.61 -22.76
C VAL A 142 -13.73 -8.61 -21.73
N GLY A 143 -12.95 -9.69 -21.72
CA GLY A 143 -11.76 -9.83 -20.87
C GLY A 143 -10.60 -8.92 -21.28
N TYR A 144 -9.43 -9.15 -20.69
CA TYR A 144 -8.22 -8.36 -20.96
C TYR A 144 -7.43 -8.95 -22.13
N ILE A 145 -7.96 -8.76 -23.34
CA ILE A 145 -7.28 -9.07 -24.60
C ILE A 145 -6.64 -7.80 -25.16
N LEU A 146 -5.54 -7.91 -25.90
CA LEU A 146 -4.78 -6.74 -26.39
C LEU A 146 -5.67 -5.71 -27.11
N SER A 147 -6.55 -6.18 -28.00
CA SER A 147 -7.47 -5.32 -28.76
C SER A 147 -8.56 -4.64 -27.91
N ASN A 148 -8.86 -5.16 -26.72
CA ASN A 148 -9.86 -4.61 -25.80
C ASN A 148 -9.22 -3.74 -24.70
N CYS A 149 -7.90 -3.63 -24.64
CA CYS A 149 -7.19 -2.93 -23.57
C CYS A 149 -6.63 -1.60 -24.05
N ARG A 150 -6.80 -0.54 -23.23
CA ARG A 150 -6.13 0.75 -23.45
C ARG A 150 -5.39 1.22 -22.20
N PRO A 151 -4.25 1.92 -22.34
CA PRO A 151 -3.53 2.50 -21.21
C PRO A 151 -4.36 3.60 -20.56
N CYS A 152 -4.67 3.47 -19.27
CA CYS A 152 -5.55 4.41 -18.59
C CYS A 152 -5.12 4.61 -17.13
N CYS A 153 -5.02 5.88 -16.72
CA CYS A 153 -4.68 6.20 -15.34
C CYS A 153 -5.86 5.85 -14.40
N GLY A 154 -5.56 5.58 -13.13
CA GLY A 154 -6.55 5.16 -12.14
C GLY A 154 -7.61 6.22 -11.83
N ILE A 155 -7.34 7.50 -12.11
CA ILE A 155 -8.31 8.58 -11.98
C ILE A 155 -9.34 8.47 -13.11
N CYS A 156 -8.89 8.51 -14.37
CA CYS A 156 -9.77 8.42 -15.53
C CYS A 156 -10.54 7.10 -15.58
N ASN A 157 -9.87 5.97 -15.29
CA ASN A 157 -10.54 4.67 -15.24
C ASN A 157 -11.66 4.63 -14.18
N ARG A 158 -11.43 5.27 -13.01
CA ARG A 158 -12.47 5.38 -11.96
C ARG A 158 -13.58 6.35 -12.33
N MET A 159 -13.31 7.40 -13.12
CA MET A 159 -14.33 8.31 -13.61
C MET A 159 -15.21 7.66 -14.66
N LYS A 160 -14.62 6.93 -15.62
CA LYS A 160 -15.33 6.21 -16.66
C LYS A 160 -16.12 5.02 -16.12
N ARG A 161 -15.53 4.25 -15.19
CA ARG A 161 -16.12 3.01 -14.65
C ARG A 161 -16.54 2.05 -15.77
N ASP A 162 -17.83 1.73 -15.82
CA ASP A 162 -18.51 0.84 -16.74
C ASP A 162 -19.14 1.58 -17.93
N LEU A 163 -19.10 2.92 -17.95
CA LEU A 163 -19.57 3.70 -19.09
C LEU A 163 -18.77 3.37 -20.35
N SER A 164 -19.45 3.35 -21.49
CA SER A 164 -18.80 3.43 -22.78
C SER A 164 -18.04 4.75 -22.91
N ILE A 165 -17.10 4.81 -23.86
CA ILE A 165 -16.36 6.04 -24.12
C ILE A 165 -17.29 7.19 -24.48
N ASP A 166 -18.32 6.93 -25.30
CA ASP A 166 -19.24 7.97 -25.76
C ASP A 166 -20.11 8.50 -24.63
N GLU A 167 -20.64 7.62 -23.77
CA GLU A 167 -21.39 8.02 -22.58
C GLU A 167 -20.53 8.83 -21.61
N PHE A 168 -19.28 8.42 -21.42
CA PHE A 168 -18.34 9.14 -20.56
C PHE A 168 -18.06 10.54 -21.11
N ILE A 169 -17.73 10.67 -22.40
CA ILE A 169 -17.47 11.96 -23.04
C ILE A 169 -18.72 12.85 -23.03
N ALA A 170 -19.90 12.30 -23.30
CA ALA A 170 -21.17 13.03 -23.22
C ALA A 170 -21.42 13.56 -21.79
N ARG A 171 -21.11 12.74 -20.77
CA ARG A 171 -21.21 13.16 -19.36
C ARG A 171 -20.24 14.30 -19.04
N ILE A 172 -18.99 14.23 -19.50
CA ILE A 172 -17.99 15.29 -19.28
C ILE A 172 -18.44 16.59 -19.95
N LYS A 173 -18.90 16.54 -21.20
CA LYS A 173 -19.45 17.71 -21.91
C LYS A 173 -20.58 18.36 -21.13
N LYS A 174 -21.57 17.57 -20.67
CA LYS A 174 -22.70 18.07 -19.88
C LYS A 174 -22.25 18.75 -18.57
N ILE A 175 -21.25 18.18 -17.88
CA ILE A 175 -20.68 18.78 -16.66
C ILE A 175 -20.01 20.11 -16.96
N LEU A 176 -19.18 20.17 -18.00
CA LEU A 176 -18.46 21.38 -18.42
C LEU A 176 -19.41 22.48 -18.88
N GLU A 177 -20.43 22.15 -19.67
CA GLU A 177 -21.47 23.09 -20.08
C GLU A 177 -22.21 23.67 -18.87
N ASN A 178 -22.56 22.84 -17.90
CA ASN A 178 -23.22 23.29 -16.68
C ASN A 178 -22.30 24.15 -15.81
N TYR A 179 -21.00 23.82 -15.73
CA TYR A 179 -20.00 24.62 -15.02
C TYR A 179 -19.82 25.99 -15.67
N ASN A 180 -19.72 26.06 -17.00
CA ASN A 180 -19.56 27.32 -17.72
C ASN A 180 -20.82 28.21 -17.68
N LYS A 181 -22.01 27.62 -17.55
CA LYS A 181 -23.29 28.35 -17.42
C LYS A 181 -23.54 28.87 -16.02
N ASN A 182 -23.11 28.13 -14.99
CA ASN A 182 -23.32 28.51 -13.61
C ASN A 182 -22.11 29.29 -13.10
N THR A 183 -22.27 30.57 -12.82
CA THR A 183 -21.29 31.41 -12.11
C THR A 183 -21.22 31.03 -10.62
N TRP A 184 -21.15 29.73 -10.30
CA TRP A 184 -21.07 29.24 -8.94
C TRP A 184 -19.63 29.27 -8.43
N HIS A 185 -18.92 30.39 -8.65
CA HIS A 185 -17.75 30.72 -7.85
C HIS A 185 -17.67 32.25 -7.63
N PRO A 186 -17.46 32.69 -6.37
CA PRO A 186 -17.04 34.05 -6.08
C PRO A 186 -15.67 34.32 -6.72
N LYS A 187 -15.47 35.55 -7.18
CA LYS A 187 -14.19 36.06 -7.67
C LYS A 187 -13.07 35.87 -6.65
#